data_AF-A0A1Q4ASY9-F1
#
_entry.id   AF-A0A1Q4ASY9-F1
#
_cell.length_a   1.000
_cell.length_b   1.000
_cell.length_c   1.000
_cell.angle_alpha   90.00
_cell.angle_beta   90.00
_cell.angle_gamma   90.00
#
_symmetry.space_group_name_H-M   'P 1'
#
loop_
_entity.id
_entity.type
_entity.pdbx_description
1 polymer ?
#
loop_
_entity_poly.entity_id
_entity_poly.type
_entity_poly.pdbx_seq_one_letter_code
_entity_poly.pdbx_strand_id
1 'polypeptide(L)'
;MGTMRREFIILSVVAAVVVAAFGVTVLALNATLYSAGGFVRGYLDSLVRHDADGALELAGAIPAAGDASRDLLVAGALPQLGDLELVSDTADAQGTHRVVYSFTSEGRSGQSTFTVRQQGTFLGLFTTWAFESSPLAVLQITPQHGTGFTANGVQLDAAEQDRPSPYLVFAPGTYELSADSLYLQAKTVSVTASQPGAAVIGTVILEPTDAFTAQVQKEVNGYLDECATQTVLLPTGCPFGEQVSNRIVTTPAWSIARYPKVTLQPGSDPGTWLMPATPAAAHLVVDVRSLFDGSVSTFDEDVQFSSSFVVSFLPDDQLLIRGL
;
A
#
# COMPACT_ATOMS: atom_id res chain seq x y z
N MET A 1 -10.07 -58.82 -58.84
CA MET A 1 -8.74 -58.58 -58.21
C MET A 1 -8.19 -57.16 -58.45
N GLY A 2 -8.60 -56.44 -59.51
CA GLY A 2 -8.13 -55.06 -59.79
C GLY A 2 -8.78 -53.93 -58.96
N THR A 3 -10.01 -54.11 -58.47
CA THR A 3 -10.74 -53.12 -57.68
C THR A 3 -10.18 -52.95 -56.26
N MET A 4 -9.90 -54.05 -55.55
CA MET A 4 -9.29 -54.02 -54.21
C MET A 4 -7.94 -53.29 -54.20
N ARG A 5 -7.09 -53.48 -55.23
CA ARG A 5 -5.78 -52.82 -55.31
C ARG A 5 -5.92 -51.29 -55.41
N ARG A 6 -6.94 -50.81 -56.14
CA ARG A 6 -7.21 -49.38 -56.31
C ARG A 6 -7.77 -48.75 -55.02
N GLU A 7 -8.65 -49.47 -54.33
CA GLU A 7 -9.17 -49.07 -53.01
C GLU A 7 -8.07 -49.00 -51.96
N PHE A 8 -7.17 -49.98 -51.90
CA PHE A 8 -6.00 -49.95 -51.00
C PHE A 8 -5.05 -48.79 -51.33
N ILE A 9 -4.81 -48.49 -52.61
CA ILE A 9 -3.99 -47.34 -53.02
C ILE A 9 -4.66 -46.03 -52.60
N ILE A 10 -5.96 -45.87 -52.85
CA ILE A 10 -6.71 -44.67 -52.46
C ILE A 10 -6.70 -44.50 -50.95
N LEU A 11 -6.99 -45.56 -50.18
CA LEU A 11 -6.96 -45.54 -48.72
C LEU A 11 -5.57 -45.17 -48.19
N SER A 12 -4.51 -45.73 -48.79
CA SER A 12 -3.12 -45.42 -48.41
C SER A 12 -2.75 -43.97 -48.71
N VAL A 13 -3.19 -43.43 -49.86
CA VAL A 13 -2.98 -42.02 -50.23
C VAL A 13 -3.75 -41.11 -49.27
N VAL A 14 -5.01 -41.42 -48.99
CA VAL A 14 -5.83 -40.65 -48.03
C VAL A 14 -5.19 -40.69 -46.65
N ALA A 15 -4.77 -41.85 -46.17
CA ALA A 15 -4.08 -41.98 -44.88
C ALA A 15 -2.78 -41.16 -44.85
N ALA A 16 -1.97 -41.20 -45.91
CA ALA A 16 -0.74 -40.41 -46.01
C ALA A 16 -1.02 -38.90 -45.98
N VAL A 17 -2.07 -38.44 -46.68
CA VAL A 17 -2.48 -37.03 -46.68
C VAL A 17 -2.94 -36.60 -45.28
N VAL A 18 -3.73 -37.42 -44.59
CA VAL A 18 -4.19 -37.13 -43.22
C VAL A 18 -3.00 -37.03 -42.25
N VAL A 19 -2.03 -37.95 -42.34
CA VAL A 19 -0.83 -37.91 -41.50
C VAL A 19 0.02 -36.68 -41.80
N ALA A 20 0.18 -36.31 -43.07
CA ALA A 20 0.89 -35.09 -43.45
C ALA A 20 0.19 -33.83 -42.93
N ALA A 21 -1.14 -33.74 -43.08
CA ALA A 21 -1.94 -32.63 -42.57
C ALA A 21 -1.85 -32.52 -41.05
N PHE A 22 -1.87 -33.66 -40.34
CA PHE A 22 -1.66 -33.70 -38.89
C PHE A 22 -0.27 -33.19 -38.50
N GLY A 23 0.78 -33.66 -39.18
CA GLY A 23 2.15 -33.18 -38.96
C GLY A 23 2.31 -31.68 -39.17
N VAL A 24 1.73 -31.13 -40.25
CA VAL A 24 1.70 -29.68 -40.50
C VAL A 24 0.96 -28.94 -39.38
N THR A 25 -0.14 -29.49 -38.89
CA THR A 25 -0.91 -28.90 -37.78
C THR A 25 -0.08 -28.87 -36.49
N VAL A 26 0.59 -29.96 -36.15
CA VAL A 26 1.49 -30.03 -34.98
C VAL A 26 2.62 -29.01 -35.10
N LEU A 27 3.24 -28.88 -36.27
CA LEU A 27 4.29 -27.88 -36.51
C LEU A 27 3.75 -26.44 -36.38
N ALA A 28 2.58 -26.16 -36.94
CA ALA A 28 1.95 -24.84 -36.86
C ALA A 28 1.57 -24.48 -35.42
N LEU A 29 1.06 -25.44 -34.64
CA LEU A 29 0.71 -25.23 -33.24
C LEU A 29 1.96 -24.99 -32.38
N ASN A 30 3.06 -25.71 -32.62
CA ASN A 30 4.34 -25.46 -31.94
C ASN A 30 4.98 -24.13 -32.33
N ALA A 31 4.77 -23.65 -33.55
CA ALA A 31 5.22 -22.34 -33.99
C ALA A 31 4.37 -21.18 -33.43
N THR A 32 3.20 -21.46 -32.86
CA THR A 32 2.24 -20.44 -32.40
C THR A 32 1.88 -20.63 -30.93
N LEU A 33 0.90 -21.46 -30.61
CA LEU A 33 0.36 -21.64 -29.26
C LEU A 33 1.34 -22.30 -28.29
N TYR A 34 2.04 -23.34 -28.75
CA TYR A 34 3.04 -24.07 -27.98
C TYR A 34 4.46 -23.54 -28.21
N SER A 35 4.59 -22.27 -28.62
CA SER A 35 5.86 -21.56 -28.73
C SER A 35 6.26 -20.89 -27.40
N ALA A 36 7.50 -20.44 -27.28
CA ALA A 36 7.96 -19.64 -26.14
C ALA A 36 7.12 -18.37 -25.97
N GLY A 37 6.91 -17.63 -27.06
CA GLY A 37 6.01 -16.47 -27.09
C GLY A 37 4.56 -16.79 -26.68
N GLY A 38 4.03 -17.95 -27.09
CA GLY A 38 2.69 -18.42 -26.73
C GLY A 38 2.55 -18.73 -25.23
N PHE A 39 3.55 -19.37 -24.64
CA PHE A 39 3.60 -19.64 -23.20
C PHE A 39 3.61 -18.34 -22.38
N VAL A 40 4.47 -17.38 -22.73
CA VAL A 40 4.51 -16.07 -22.06
C VAL A 40 3.19 -15.32 -22.20
N ARG A 41 2.54 -15.37 -23.38
CA ARG A 41 1.20 -14.80 -23.55
C ARG A 41 0.17 -15.48 -22.64
N GLY A 42 0.21 -16.79 -22.46
CA GLY A 42 -0.67 -17.48 -21.52
C GLY A 42 -0.55 -16.95 -20.08
N TYR A 43 0.67 -16.66 -19.64
CA TYR A 43 0.92 -16.02 -18.34
C TYR A 43 0.34 -14.60 -18.30
N LEU A 44 0.65 -13.77 -19.30
CA LEU A 44 0.15 -12.39 -19.38
C LEU A 44 -1.39 -12.33 -19.45
N ASP A 45 -2.00 -13.22 -20.22
CA ASP A 45 -3.46 -13.32 -20.34
C ASP A 45 -4.11 -13.72 -19.00
N SER A 46 -3.41 -14.47 -18.15
CA SER A 46 -3.86 -14.78 -16.78
C SER A 46 -3.86 -13.51 -15.92
N LEU A 47 -2.83 -12.66 -16.05
CA LEU A 47 -2.81 -11.34 -15.40
C LEU A 47 -3.97 -10.45 -15.89
N VAL A 48 -4.20 -10.38 -17.20
CA VAL A 48 -5.31 -9.60 -17.80
C VAL A 48 -6.66 -10.03 -17.23
N ARG A 49 -6.88 -11.34 -17.06
CA ARG A 49 -8.12 -11.89 -16.47
C ARG A 49 -8.17 -11.84 -14.94
N HIS A 50 -7.16 -11.26 -14.30
CA HIS A 50 -7.00 -11.24 -12.84
C HIS A 50 -6.97 -12.65 -12.22
N ASP A 51 -6.48 -13.63 -12.98
CA ASP A 51 -6.35 -15.04 -12.57
C ASP A 51 -4.96 -15.26 -11.95
N ALA A 52 -4.83 -14.88 -10.67
CA ALA A 52 -3.57 -15.00 -9.93
C ALA A 52 -3.12 -16.47 -9.78
N ASP A 53 -4.05 -17.39 -9.56
CA ASP A 53 -3.74 -18.82 -9.41
C ASP A 53 -3.19 -19.41 -10.72
N GLY A 54 -3.84 -19.11 -11.86
CA GLY A 54 -3.35 -19.53 -13.17
C GLY A 54 -1.99 -18.89 -13.53
N ALA A 55 -1.79 -17.62 -13.16
CA ALA A 55 -0.50 -16.95 -13.34
C ALA A 55 0.61 -17.60 -12.49
N LEU A 56 0.31 -18.00 -11.25
CA LEU A 56 1.26 -18.70 -10.36
C LEU A 56 1.57 -20.12 -10.84
N GLU A 57 0.58 -20.84 -11.36
CA GLU A 57 0.79 -22.15 -11.96
C GLU A 57 1.79 -22.08 -13.11
N LEU A 58 1.62 -21.09 -14.00
CA LEU A 58 2.53 -20.85 -15.12
C LEU A 58 3.90 -20.30 -14.68
N ALA A 59 3.94 -19.44 -13.65
CA ALA A 59 5.18 -18.95 -13.05
C ALA A 59 6.04 -20.10 -12.49
N GLY A 60 5.38 -21.18 -12.05
CA GLY A 60 6.02 -22.37 -11.51
C GLY A 60 6.54 -22.14 -10.10
N ALA A 61 7.75 -22.66 -9.82
CA ALA A 61 8.33 -22.55 -8.49
C ALA A 61 8.64 -21.08 -8.16
N ILE A 62 7.94 -20.53 -7.16
CA ILE A 62 8.26 -19.22 -6.59
C ILE A 62 9.67 -19.33 -5.98
N PRO A 63 10.64 -18.53 -6.45
CA PRO A 63 12.00 -18.56 -5.92
C PRO A 63 11.96 -18.24 -4.43
N ALA A 64 12.97 -18.69 -3.68
CA ALA A 64 13.14 -18.29 -2.29
C ALA A 64 13.40 -16.77 -2.25
N ALA A 65 12.34 -15.99 -2.07
CA ALA A 65 12.37 -14.54 -2.08
C ALA A 65 12.75 -13.95 -0.71
N GLY A 66 13.54 -14.69 0.08
CA GLY A 66 13.86 -14.33 1.45
C GLY A 66 12.61 -14.19 2.31
N ASP A 67 12.45 -13.01 2.89
CA ASP A 67 11.36 -12.56 3.76
C ASP A 67 10.22 -11.85 3.01
N ALA A 68 10.25 -11.81 1.67
CA ALA A 68 9.19 -11.15 0.89
C ALA A 68 7.82 -11.80 1.10
N SER A 69 6.85 -10.99 1.51
CA SER A 69 5.46 -11.42 1.67
C SER A 69 4.84 -11.82 0.32
N ARG A 70 3.89 -12.75 0.37
CA ARG A 70 3.10 -13.21 -0.78
C ARG A 70 1.69 -12.61 -0.82
N ASP A 71 1.37 -11.69 0.09
CA ASP A 71 0.00 -11.19 0.26
C ASP A 71 -0.51 -10.40 -0.96
N LEU A 72 0.40 -9.94 -1.83
CA LEU A 72 0.07 -9.29 -3.11
C LEU A 72 0.02 -10.25 -4.30
N LEU A 73 0.22 -11.55 -4.10
CA LEU A 73 0.05 -12.57 -5.14
C LEU A 73 -1.40 -13.05 -5.20
N VAL A 74 -2.34 -12.11 -5.25
CA VAL A 74 -3.78 -12.36 -5.22
C VAL A 74 -4.49 -11.59 -6.34
N ALA A 75 -5.65 -12.08 -6.76
CA ALA A 75 -6.42 -11.49 -7.87
C ALA A 75 -6.72 -9.98 -7.65
N GLY A 76 -7.06 -9.59 -6.41
CA GLY A 76 -7.37 -8.21 -6.07
C GLY A 76 -6.18 -7.25 -6.12
N ALA A 77 -4.94 -7.74 -6.13
CA ALA A 77 -3.75 -6.91 -6.23
C ALA A 77 -3.24 -6.77 -7.68
N LEU A 78 -3.82 -7.52 -8.63
CA LEU A 78 -3.38 -7.49 -10.02
C LEU A 78 -3.76 -6.16 -10.68
N PRO A 79 -2.83 -5.51 -11.39
CA PRO A 79 -3.13 -4.27 -12.10
C PRO A 79 -3.90 -4.54 -13.38
N GLN A 80 -4.57 -3.51 -13.89
CA GLN A 80 -5.21 -3.58 -15.20
C GLN A 80 -4.13 -3.61 -16.29
N LEU A 81 -3.95 -4.78 -16.90
CA LEU A 81 -3.03 -5.02 -18.01
C LEU A 81 -3.78 -5.12 -19.34
N GLY A 82 -3.20 -4.59 -20.41
CA GLY A 82 -3.80 -4.56 -21.75
C GLY A 82 -2.77 -4.43 -22.87
N ASP A 83 -3.28 -4.30 -24.11
CA ASP A 83 -2.51 -4.04 -25.34
C ASP A 83 -1.24 -4.90 -25.49
N LEU A 84 -1.41 -6.20 -25.26
CA LEU A 84 -0.31 -7.16 -25.30
C LEU A 84 0.12 -7.45 -26.74
N GLU A 85 1.34 -7.07 -27.11
CA GLU A 85 1.92 -7.40 -28.42
C GLU A 85 3.30 -8.06 -28.28
N LEU A 86 3.50 -9.15 -29.02
CA LEU A 86 4.79 -9.82 -29.08
C LEU A 86 5.73 -8.96 -29.95
N VAL A 87 6.79 -8.44 -29.32
CA VAL A 87 7.78 -7.58 -29.99
C VAL A 87 8.91 -8.43 -30.58
N SER A 88 9.41 -9.41 -29.81
CA SER A 88 10.45 -10.32 -30.27
C SER A 88 10.48 -11.64 -29.51
N ASP A 89 10.99 -12.68 -30.17
CA ASP A 89 11.30 -13.98 -29.59
C ASP A 89 12.62 -14.45 -30.21
N THR A 90 13.68 -14.51 -29.41
CA THR A 90 15.02 -14.91 -29.87
C THR A 90 15.58 -16.01 -28.99
N ALA A 91 16.02 -17.10 -29.61
CA ALA A 91 16.71 -18.20 -28.92
C ALA A 91 18.23 -17.97 -28.87
N ASP A 92 18.84 -18.32 -27.75
CA ASP A 92 20.29 -18.43 -27.64
C ASP A 92 20.81 -19.82 -28.09
N ALA A 93 22.13 -20.00 -28.06
CA ALA A 93 22.77 -21.25 -28.46
C ALA A 93 22.45 -22.44 -27.53
N GLN A 94 21.90 -22.19 -26.34
CA GLN A 94 21.57 -23.19 -25.33
C GLN A 94 20.09 -23.58 -25.37
N GLY A 95 19.30 -22.94 -26.24
CA GLY A 95 17.86 -23.19 -26.40
C GLY A 95 17.00 -22.40 -25.41
N THR A 96 17.57 -21.41 -24.71
CA THR A 96 16.82 -20.46 -23.90
C THR A 96 16.29 -19.36 -24.80
N HIS A 97 15.00 -19.04 -24.64
CA HIS A 97 14.30 -18.01 -25.38
C HIS A 97 14.18 -16.73 -24.56
N ARG A 98 14.56 -15.61 -25.19
CA ARG A 98 14.28 -14.27 -24.72
C ARG A 98 13.06 -13.73 -25.46
N VAL A 99 11.94 -13.64 -24.75
CA VAL A 99 10.65 -13.21 -25.28
C VAL A 99 10.34 -11.81 -24.78
N VAL A 100 10.04 -10.87 -25.68
CA VAL A 100 9.71 -9.48 -25.33
C VAL A 100 8.27 -9.19 -25.72
N TYR A 101 7.47 -8.76 -24.75
CA TYR A 101 6.11 -8.25 -24.97
C TYR A 101 6.05 -6.76 -24.64
N SER A 102 5.34 -5.99 -25.47
CA SER A 102 4.81 -4.70 -25.05
C SER A 102 3.45 -4.89 -24.36
N PHE A 103 3.14 -3.96 -23.46
CA PHE A 103 1.90 -3.96 -22.69
C PHE A 103 1.50 -2.53 -22.34
N THR A 104 0.24 -2.33 -21.97
CA THR A 104 -0.25 -1.17 -21.23
C THR A 104 -0.70 -1.58 -19.83
N SER A 105 -0.33 -0.81 -18.80
CA SER A 105 -0.75 -1.05 -17.42
C SER A 105 -1.12 0.27 -16.74
N GLU A 106 -2.33 0.37 -16.21
CA GLU A 106 -2.87 1.62 -15.64
C GLU A 106 -2.64 2.83 -16.57
N GLY A 107 -2.93 2.64 -17.86
CA GLY A 107 -2.76 3.65 -18.92
C GLY A 107 -1.31 3.92 -19.35
N ARG A 108 -0.31 3.22 -18.81
CA ARG A 108 1.12 3.42 -19.13
C ARG A 108 1.65 2.29 -19.99
N SER A 109 2.23 2.61 -21.14
CA SER A 109 2.87 1.62 -22.02
C SER A 109 4.27 1.22 -21.50
N GLY A 110 4.63 -0.04 -21.67
CA GLY A 110 5.94 -0.56 -21.33
C GLY A 110 6.30 -1.80 -22.16
N GLN A 111 7.51 -2.32 -21.93
CA GLN A 111 7.94 -3.61 -22.45
C GLN A 111 8.50 -4.45 -21.31
N SER A 112 8.30 -5.76 -21.40
CA SER A 112 8.80 -6.73 -20.44
C SER A 112 9.55 -7.84 -21.17
N THR A 113 10.71 -8.22 -20.63
CA THR A 113 11.49 -9.34 -21.16
C THR A 113 11.34 -10.54 -20.25
N PHE A 114 11.02 -11.68 -20.85
CA PHE A 114 10.94 -12.97 -20.19
C PHE A 114 12.00 -13.91 -20.73
N THR A 115 12.55 -14.72 -19.83
CA THR A 115 13.51 -15.78 -20.18
C THR A 115 12.84 -17.12 -19.89
N VAL A 116 12.62 -17.90 -20.94
CA VAL A 116 11.93 -19.19 -20.87
C VAL A 116 12.76 -20.26 -21.55
N ARG A 117 12.64 -21.49 -21.07
CA ARG A 117 13.34 -22.64 -21.63
C ARG A 117 12.38 -23.78 -21.88
N GLN A 118 12.69 -24.60 -22.88
CA GLN A 118 11.92 -25.82 -23.12
C GLN A 118 12.08 -26.77 -21.92
N GLN A 119 10.97 -27.24 -21.39
CA GLN A 119 10.93 -28.18 -20.26
C GLN A 119 10.71 -29.62 -20.73
N GLY A 120 10.00 -29.81 -21.84
CA GLY A 120 9.68 -31.14 -22.36
C GLY A 120 8.71 -31.10 -23.53
N THR A 121 7.94 -32.18 -23.66
CA THR A 121 6.86 -32.29 -24.64
C THR A 121 5.61 -32.96 -24.05
N PHE A 122 4.44 -32.38 -24.31
CA PHE A 122 3.15 -32.99 -24.04
C PHE A 122 2.77 -33.94 -25.18
N LEU A 123 2.40 -35.18 -24.82
CA LEU A 123 2.09 -36.28 -25.76
C LEU A 123 3.20 -36.58 -26.79
N GLY A 124 4.45 -36.14 -26.53
CA GLY A 124 5.56 -36.28 -27.47
C GLY A 124 5.47 -35.37 -28.71
N LEU A 125 4.47 -34.49 -28.79
CA LEU A 125 4.17 -33.70 -29.99
C LEU A 125 4.23 -32.19 -29.75
N PHE A 126 3.84 -31.72 -28.56
CA PHE A 126 3.72 -30.29 -28.27
C PHE A 126 4.78 -29.86 -27.27
N THR A 127 5.56 -28.85 -27.61
CA THR A 127 6.61 -28.32 -26.73
C THR A 127 6.00 -27.73 -25.46
N THR A 128 6.58 -28.07 -24.30
CA THR A 128 6.26 -27.43 -23.03
C THR A 128 7.39 -26.51 -22.61
N TRP A 129 7.03 -25.40 -21.99
CA TRP A 129 7.94 -24.32 -21.61
C TRP A 129 7.86 -24.06 -20.11
N ALA A 130 8.93 -23.54 -19.55
CA ALA A 130 8.97 -23.04 -18.19
C ALA A 130 9.78 -21.75 -18.16
N PHE A 131 9.43 -20.86 -17.23
CA PHE A 131 10.28 -19.72 -16.92
C PHE A 131 11.63 -20.21 -16.39
N GLU A 132 12.71 -19.69 -16.98
CA GLU A 132 14.05 -19.88 -16.43
C GLU A 132 14.30 -18.94 -15.25
N SER A 133 13.81 -17.71 -15.38
CA SER A 133 13.76 -16.71 -14.32
C SER A 133 12.31 -16.45 -13.95
N SER A 134 12.00 -16.48 -12.65
CA SER A 134 10.65 -16.21 -12.14
C SER A 134 10.06 -14.92 -12.74
N PRO A 135 8.80 -14.94 -13.23
CA PRO A 135 8.13 -13.75 -13.77
C PRO A 135 7.68 -12.78 -12.67
N LEU A 136 8.00 -13.04 -11.40
CA LEU A 136 7.68 -12.17 -10.27
C LEU A 136 8.74 -11.09 -10.06
N ALA A 137 8.31 -9.95 -9.53
CA ALA A 137 9.16 -8.88 -9.05
C ALA A 137 9.00 -8.71 -7.53
N VAL A 138 9.85 -7.88 -6.93
CA VAL A 138 9.78 -7.51 -5.51
C VAL A 138 9.48 -6.02 -5.40
N LEU A 139 8.41 -5.68 -4.70
CA LEU A 139 8.05 -4.31 -4.33
C LEU A 139 8.51 -4.05 -2.89
N GLN A 140 9.45 -3.13 -2.73
CA GLN A 140 9.97 -2.67 -1.44
C GLN A 140 9.13 -1.47 -0.99
N ILE A 141 8.09 -1.72 -0.20
CA ILE A 141 7.11 -0.71 0.20
C ILE A 141 7.50 -0.13 1.55
N THR A 142 7.61 1.20 1.63
CA THR A 142 7.89 1.93 2.87
C THR A 142 6.70 2.83 3.19
N PRO A 143 5.77 2.40 4.07
CA PRO A 143 4.79 3.32 4.63
C PRO A 143 5.47 4.21 5.68
N GLN A 144 5.26 5.52 5.55
CA GLN A 144 5.80 6.53 6.45
C GLN A 144 4.72 7.06 7.38
N HIS A 145 5.08 7.25 8.65
CA HIS A 145 4.18 7.79 9.69
C HIS A 145 2.95 6.91 10.00
N GLY A 146 3.00 5.65 9.58
CA GLY A 146 2.06 4.58 9.90
C GLY A 146 2.49 3.27 9.23
N THR A 147 1.72 2.20 9.44
CA THR A 147 1.97 0.87 8.86
C THR A 147 0.96 0.47 7.79
N GLY A 148 -0.28 0.97 7.90
CA GLY A 148 -1.38 0.59 7.02
C GLY A 148 -1.28 1.26 5.65
N PHE A 149 -1.43 0.47 4.60
CA PHE A 149 -1.52 0.96 3.23
C PHE A 149 -2.41 0.04 2.40
N THR A 150 -2.72 0.46 1.19
CA THR A 150 -3.46 -0.30 0.19
C THR A 150 -2.63 -0.37 -1.07
N ALA A 151 -2.54 -1.56 -1.68
CA ALA A 151 -1.93 -1.76 -2.98
C ALA A 151 -2.95 -2.37 -3.94
N ASN A 152 -3.29 -1.65 -5.01
CA ASN A 152 -4.31 -2.05 -6.00
C ASN A 152 -5.67 -2.48 -5.40
N GLY A 153 -6.02 -2.00 -4.20
CA GLY A 153 -7.26 -2.35 -3.50
C GLY A 153 -7.11 -3.42 -2.42
N VAL A 154 -5.93 -4.03 -2.26
CA VAL A 154 -5.63 -4.93 -1.13
C VAL A 154 -5.06 -4.11 0.03
N GLN A 155 -5.78 -4.09 1.15
CA GLN A 155 -5.34 -3.45 2.38
C GLN A 155 -4.34 -4.34 3.12
N LEU A 156 -3.22 -3.75 3.54
CA LEU A 156 -2.09 -4.42 4.18
C LEU A 156 -1.54 -3.56 5.30
N ASP A 157 -0.88 -4.21 6.25
CA ASP A 157 -0.05 -3.55 7.25
C ASP A 157 1.39 -4.00 7.07
N ALA A 158 2.30 -3.04 6.92
CA ALA A 158 3.72 -3.33 6.96
C ALA A 158 4.15 -3.76 8.37
N ALA A 159 5.18 -4.60 8.45
CA ALA A 159 5.71 -5.10 9.71
C ALA A 159 6.27 -3.97 10.60
N GLU A 160 6.89 -2.96 9.99
CA GLU A 160 7.49 -1.81 10.66
C GLU A 160 7.12 -0.51 9.94
N GLN A 161 6.84 0.55 10.70
CA GLN A 161 6.69 1.91 10.19
C GLN A 161 8.06 2.46 9.72
N ASP A 162 8.07 3.32 8.70
CA ASP A 162 9.25 4.04 8.19
C ASP A 162 10.39 3.11 7.70
N ARG A 163 10.05 1.84 7.42
CA ARG A 163 11.00 0.79 7.05
C ARG A 163 10.52 0.04 5.81
N PRO A 164 11.39 -0.25 4.83
CA PRO A 164 11.01 -1.03 3.66
C PRO A 164 10.57 -2.44 4.03
N SER A 165 9.40 -2.84 3.55
CA SER A 165 8.87 -4.19 3.63
C SER A 165 8.80 -4.81 2.23
N PRO A 166 9.39 -5.99 1.99
CA PRO A 166 9.37 -6.64 0.68
C PRO A 166 8.06 -7.39 0.42
N TYR A 167 7.47 -7.20 -0.76
CA TYR A 167 6.30 -7.94 -1.24
C TYR A 167 6.56 -8.51 -2.63
N LEU A 168 6.22 -9.77 -2.84
CA LEU A 168 6.21 -10.38 -4.17
C LEU A 168 5.00 -9.90 -4.96
N VAL A 169 5.25 -9.54 -6.21
CA VAL A 169 4.22 -9.06 -7.14
C VAL A 169 4.43 -9.65 -8.53
N PHE A 170 3.36 -9.75 -9.33
CA PHE A 170 3.47 -10.19 -10.72
C PHE A 170 4.10 -9.10 -11.59
N ALA A 171 5.00 -9.49 -12.50
CA ALA A 171 5.52 -8.57 -13.52
C ALA A 171 5.10 -9.05 -14.92
N PRO A 172 4.85 -8.13 -15.86
CA PRO A 172 4.80 -6.68 -15.69
C PRO A 172 3.52 -6.20 -15.00
N GLY A 173 3.60 -5.04 -14.34
CA GLY A 173 2.44 -4.38 -13.76
C GLY A 173 2.76 -3.05 -13.10
N THR A 174 1.78 -2.13 -13.07
CA THR A 174 1.83 -0.88 -12.30
C THR A 174 0.96 -1.00 -11.05
N TYR A 175 1.57 -0.89 -9.88
CA TYR A 175 0.90 -1.00 -8.59
C TYR A 175 0.63 0.38 -8.00
N GLU A 176 -0.62 0.68 -7.72
CA GLU A 176 -1.06 1.90 -7.06
C GLU A 176 -1.08 1.71 -5.55
N LEU A 177 -0.22 2.45 -4.87
CA LEU A 177 -0.09 2.45 -3.42
C LEU A 177 -0.82 3.66 -2.86
N SER A 178 -1.68 3.47 -1.87
CA SER A 178 -2.44 4.53 -1.20
C SER A 178 -2.71 4.17 0.25
N ALA A 179 -3.36 5.04 1.00
CA ALA A 179 -3.92 4.70 2.31
C ALA A 179 -5.19 5.53 2.49
N ASP A 180 -6.25 4.91 3.00
CA ASP A 180 -7.49 5.59 3.34
C ASP A 180 -8.10 4.89 4.56
N SER A 181 -8.13 5.60 5.68
CA SER A 181 -8.65 5.13 6.96
C SER A 181 -9.34 6.30 7.66
N LEU A 182 -10.02 6.02 8.77
CA LEU A 182 -10.71 7.07 9.53
C LEU A 182 -9.79 8.24 9.89
N TYR A 183 -8.56 7.96 10.30
CA TYR A 183 -7.65 8.97 10.84
C TYR A 183 -6.47 9.30 9.94
N LEU A 184 -6.07 8.40 9.05
CA LEU A 184 -4.90 8.58 8.20
C LEU A 184 -5.26 8.36 6.73
N GLN A 185 -4.68 9.18 5.87
CA GLN A 185 -4.81 9.09 4.42
C GLN A 185 -3.44 9.25 3.75
N ALA A 186 -3.28 8.76 2.53
CA ALA A 186 -2.10 9.01 1.72
C ALA A 186 -2.49 9.23 0.27
N LYS A 187 -1.75 10.10 -0.42
CA LYS A 187 -1.90 10.28 -1.87
C LYS A 187 -1.52 9.00 -2.60
N THR A 188 -2.25 8.69 -3.66
CA THR A 188 -1.94 7.54 -4.52
C THR A 188 -0.59 7.74 -5.22
N VAL A 189 0.26 6.72 -5.15
CA VAL A 189 1.58 6.65 -5.80
C VAL A 189 1.60 5.40 -6.68
N SER A 190 1.86 5.57 -7.97
CA SER A 190 1.99 4.44 -8.91
C SER A 190 3.45 3.97 -9.00
N VAL A 191 3.69 2.67 -8.88
CA VAL A 191 5.00 2.03 -8.96
C VAL A 191 4.98 0.93 -10.02
N THR A 192 5.83 1.03 -11.04
CA THR A 192 5.82 0.06 -12.16
C THR A 192 6.92 -0.99 -12.00
N ALA A 193 6.51 -2.26 -11.85
CA ALA A 193 7.36 -3.43 -11.98
C ALA A 193 7.35 -3.90 -13.44
N SER A 194 8.22 -3.33 -14.27
CA SER A 194 8.22 -3.60 -15.73
C SER A 194 8.94 -4.88 -16.14
N GLN A 195 9.84 -5.41 -15.30
CA GLN A 195 10.67 -6.57 -15.61
C GLN A 195 10.55 -7.65 -14.53
N PRO A 196 10.48 -8.94 -14.92
CA PRO A 196 10.74 -10.05 -14.03
C PRO A 196 12.02 -9.88 -13.22
N GLY A 197 12.00 -10.25 -11.93
CA GLY A 197 13.14 -10.16 -11.02
C GLY A 197 13.54 -8.74 -10.61
N ALA A 198 12.84 -7.70 -11.06
CA ALA A 198 13.12 -6.33 -10.63
C ALA A 198 12.81 -6.14 -9.13
N ALA A 199 13.64 -5.35 -8.46
CA ALA A 199 13.33 -4.81 -7.14
C ALA A 199 12.98 -3.33 -7.30
N VAL A 200 11.75 -2.95 -6.95
CA VAL A 200 11.23 -1.59 -7.15
C VAL A 200 10.79 -1.02 -5.81
N ILE A 201 11.04 0.26 -5.58
CA ILE A 201 10.75 0.94 -4.31
C ILE A 201 9.45 1.73 -4.44
N GLY A 202 8.58 1.61 -3.44
CA GLY A 202 7.38 2.44 -3.29
C GLY A 202 7.36 3.06 -1.90
N THR A 203 6.96 4.33 -1.81
CA THR A 203 6.81 5.04 -0.53
C THR A 203 5.40 5.61 -0.43
N VAL A 204 4.73 5.34 0.69
CA VAL A 204 3.38 5.83 1.00
C VAL A 204 3.50 6.72 2.21
N ILE A 205 3.20 8.02 2.08
CA ILE A 205 3.32 8.97 3.18
C ILE A 205 1.94 9.20 3.78
N LEU A 206 1.73 8.73 5.02
CA LEU A 206 0.47 8.90 5.72
C LEU A 206 0.39 10.31 6.32
N GLU A 207 -0.75 10.95 6.11
CA GLU A 207 -1.11 12.28 6.57
C GLU A 207 -2.39 12.18 7.42
N PRO A 208 -2.57 13.06 8.43
CA PRO A 208 -3.76 13.06 9.25
C PRO A 208 -4.96 13.54 8.43
N THR A 209 -6.11 12.88 8.61
CA THR A 209 -7.37 13.33 8.03
C THR A 209 -7.96 14.51 8.82
N ASP A 210 -8.92 15.20 8.22
CA ASP A 210 -9.73 16.20 8.93
C ASP A 210 -10.49 15.58 10.10
N ALA A 211 -10.96 14.34 9.95
CA ALA A 211 -11.64 13.60 11.02
C ALA A 211 -10.71 13.34 12.20
N PHE A 212 -9.43 13.00 11.96
CA PHE A 212 -8.44 12.84 13.02
C PHE A 212 -8.22 14.14 13.79
N THR A 213 -7.98 15.22 13.05
CA THR A 213 -7.75 16.53 13.64
C THR A 213 -8.96 17.00 14.46
N ALA A 214 -10.18 16.80 13.93
CA ALA A 214 -11.42 17.15 14.61
C ALA A 214 -11.65 16.32 15.89
N GLN A 215 -11.36 15.02 15.84
CA GLN A 215 -11.51 14.16 17.01
C GLN A 215 -10.49 14.54 18.10
N VAL A 216 -9.23 14.78 17.76
CA VAL A 216 -8.24 15.27 18.74
C VAL A 216 -8.64 16.65 19.29
N GLN A 217 -9.14 17.56 18.45
CA GLN A 217 -9.64 18.87 18.90
C GLN A 217 -10.76 18.73 19.93
N LYS A 218 -11.71 17.80 19.71
CA LYS A 218 -12.82 17.55 20.63
C LYS A 218 -12.31 17.08 21.99
N GLU A 219 -11.38 16.13 22.01
CA GLU A 219 -10.83 15.59 23.26
C GLU A 219 -9.97 16.63 24.01
N VAL A 220 -9.14 17.40 23.30
CA VAL A 220 -8.36 18.50 23.89
C VAL A 220 -9.27 19.56 24.49
N ASN A 221 -10.35 19.93 23.80
CA ASN A 221 -11.32 20.88 24.32
C ASN A 221 -11.99 20.35 25.59
N GLY A 222 -12.46 19.09 25.57
CA GLY A 222 -13.09 18.46 26.74
C GLY A 222 -12.18 18.40 27.96
N TYR A 223 -10.89 18.08 27.76
CA TYR A 223 -9.89 18.11 28.83
C TYR A 223 -9.68 19.52 29.40
N LEU A 224 -9.60 20.55 28.54
CA LEU A 224 -9.47 21.94 28.99
C LEU A 224 -10.74 22.45 29.70
N ASP A 225 -11.92 22.04 29.24
CA ASP A 225 -13.20 22.30 29.91
C ASP A 225 -13.22 21.68 31.31
N GLU A 226 -12.79 20.42 31.46
CA GLU A 226 -12.69 19.76 32.76
C GLU A 226 -11.72 20.49 33.69
N CYS A 227 -10.58 20.95 33.15
CA CYS A 227 -9.65 21.82 33.87
C CYS A 227 -10.28 23.11 34.37
N ALA A 228 -11.12 23.76 33.55
CA ALA A 228 -11.80 24.99 33.91
C ALA A 228 -12.88 24.81 35.00
N THR A 229 -13.28 23.57 35.32
CA THR A 229 -14.17 23.30 36.46
C THR A 229 -13.46 23.38 37.81
N GLN A 230 -12.13 23.31 37.84
CA GLN A 230 -11.37 23.36 39.09
C GLN A 230 -11.37 24.76 39.68
N THR A 231 -11.66 24.88 40.97
CA THR A 231 -11.85 26.18 41.64
C THR A 231 -10.62 26.65 42.41
N VAL A 232 -9.43 26.46 41.84
CA VAL A 232 -8.13 26.82 42.44
C VAL A 232 -7.30 27.62 41.45
N LEU A 233 -6.37 28.46 41.93
CA LEU A 233 -5.52 29.28 41.06
C LEU A 233 -4.50 28.50 40.24
N LEU A 234 -4.09 27.32 40.74
CA LEU A 234 -3.16 26.41 40.08
C LEU A 234 -3.84 25.04 39.96
N PRO A 235 -4.75 24.85 38.99
CA PRO A 235 -5.43 23.58 38.78
C PRO A 235 -4.44 22.44 38.55
N THR A 236 -4.67 21.30 39.21
CA THR A 236 -3.75 20.17 39.13
C THR A 236 -3.93 19.47 37.79
N GLY A 237 -2.80 19.21 37.12
CA GLY A 237 -2.80 18.53 35.84
C GLY A 237 -3.39 19.35 34.70
N CYS A 238 -3.37 20.68 34.80
CA CYS A 238 -3.86 21.60 33.77
C CYS A 238 -2.73 22.50 33.26
N PRO A 239 -2.79 22.94 31.99
CA PRO A 239 -1.70 23.70 31.38
C PRO A 239 -1.74 25.20 31.71
N PHE A 240 -2.72 25.66 32.48
CA PHE A 240 -2.87 27.06 32.89
C PHE A 240 -2.96 27.18 34.40
N GLY A 241 -2.62 28.37 34.89
CA GLY A 241 -2.72 28.75 36.29
C GLY A 241 -2.12 30.14 36.51
N GLU A 242 -2.52 30.80 37.59
CA GLU A 242 -2.14 32.18 37.88
C GLU A 242 -1.60 32.30 39.31
N GLN A 243 -0.51 33.03 39.50
CA GLN A 243 0.05 33.26 40.83
C GLN A 243 -0.30 34.68 41.30
N VAL A 244 -1.19 34.78 42.27
CA VAL A 244 -1.53 36.07 42.90
C VAL A 244 -0.76 36.26 44.20
N SER A 245 -0.09 37.40 44.35
CA SER A 245 0.59 37.78 45.60
C SER A 245 -0.37 38.24 46.70
N ASN A 246 -1.60 38.59 46.32
CA ASN A 246 -2.64 39.12 47.20
C ASN A 246 -3.49 38.01 47.82
N ARG A 247 -4.29 38.33 48.85
CA ARG A 247 -5.15 37.33 49.49
C ARG A 247 -6.42 37.10 48.67
N ILE A 248 -6.70 35.84 48.31
CA ILE A 248 -7.94 35.44 47.64
C ILE A 248 -9.14 35.73 48.55
N VAL A 249 -10.18 36.36 47.99
CA VAL A 249 -11.43 36.72 48.68
C VAL A 249 -12.59 35.85 48.19
N THR A 250 -12.69 35.59 46.90
CA THR A 250 -13.72 34.73 46.29
C THR A 250 -13.11 33.47 45.69
N THR A 251 -13.95 32.48 45.43
CA THR A 251 -13.54 31.25 44.75
C THR A 251 -13.12 31.58 43.31
N PRO A 252 -11.90 31.17 42.87
CA PRO A 252 -11.49 31.32 41.47
C PRO A 252 -12.48 30.67 40.51
N ALA A 253 -12.89 31.42 39.48
CA ALA A 253 -13.73 30.93 38.40
C ALA A 253 -12.93 30.94 37.10
N TRP A 254 -12.78 29.77 36.49
CA TRP A 254 -12.11 29.59 35.21
C TRP A 254 -13.10 29.37 34.08
N SER A 255 -12.75 29.85 32.90
CA SER A 255 -13.34 29.41 31.63
C SER A 255 -12.26 29.43 30.54
N ILE A 256 -12.53 28.82 29.38
CA ILE A 256 -11.57 28.86 28.27
C ILE A 256 -11.92 30.00 27.32
N ALA A 257 -11.09 31.06 27.31
CA ALA A 257 -11.25 32.19 26.41
C ALA A 257 -10.90 31.82 24.96
N ARG A 258 -9.86 31.00 24.77
CA ARG A 258 -9.41 30.57 23.45
C ARG A 258 -8.80 29.17 23.50
N TYR A 259 -9.44 28.23 22.81
CA TYR A 259 -8.90 26.89 22.59
C TYR A 259 -7.69 26.89 21.67
N PRO A 260 -6.70 26.00 21.89
CA PRO A 260 -5.63 25.80 20.94
C PRO A 260 -6.19 25.15 19.67
N LYS A 261 -5.78 25.64 18.50
CA LYS A 261 -6.13 25.02 17.22
C LYS A 261 -5.23 23.81 16.98
N VAL A 262 -5.79 22.61 16.99
CA VAL A 262 -5.02 21.38 16.78
C VAL A 262 -4.43 21.33 15.38
N THR A 263 -3.13 21.08 15.30
CA THR A 263 -2.43 20.59 14.11
C THR A 263 -1.64 19.35 14.49
N LEU A 264 -1.62 18.34 13.63
CA LEU A 264 -0.93 17.08 13.89
C LEU A 264 0.25 16.92 12.95
N GLN A 265 1.39 16.54 13.50
CA GLN A 265 2.59 16.17 12.76
C GLN A 265 3.07 14.78 13.21
N PRO A 266 3.85 14.05 12.40
CA PRO A 266 4.40 12.77 12.81
C PRO A 266 5.18 12.89 14.14
N GLY A 267 4.94 11.96 15.06
CA GLY A 267 5.69 11.85 16.31
C GLY A 267 7.06 11.23 16.10
N SER A 268 7.89 11.24 17.16
CA SER A 268 9.22 10.62 17.14
C SER A 268 9.17 9.10 17.26
N ASP A 269 8.12 8.56 17.91
CA ASP A 269 7.94 7.13 18.12
C ASP A 269 6.95 6.55 17.09
N PRO A 270 7.13 5.30 16.64
CA PRO A 270 6.19 4.64 15.73
C PRO A 270 4.75 4.65 16.27
N GLY A 271 3.79 4.92 15.39
CA GLY A 271 2.37 4.98 15.72
C GLY A 271 1.94 6.20 16.53
N THR A 272 2.81 7.21 16.67
CA THR A 272 2.52 8.43 17.43
C THR A 272 2.42 9.66 16.53
N TRP A 273 1.56 10.58 16.94
CA TRP A 273 1.34 11.88 16.33
C TRP A 273 1.49 12.97 17.39
N LEU A 274 2.07 14.09 17.01
CA LEU A 274 2.37 15.20 17.90
C LEU A 274 1.50 16.40 17.54
N MET A 275 0.79 16.91 18.53
CA MET A 275 0.33 18.29 18.53
C MET A 275 1.44 19.16 19.15
N PRO A 276 2.12 20.01 18.35
CA PRO A 276 3.17 20.88 18.87
C PRO A 276 2.59 21.90 19.85
N ALA A 277 3.47 22.53 20.63
CA ALA A 277 3.08 23.55 21.60
C ALA A 277 2.30 24.67 20.90
N THR A 278 1.00 24.73 21.20
CA THR A 278 0.04 25.62 20.53
C THR A 278 -0.52 26.62 21.54
N PRO A 279 -0.51 27.93 21.27
CA PRO A 279 -1.04 28.94 22.17
C PRO A 279 -2.55 28.83 22.41
N ALA A 280 -2.95 29.10 23.65
CA ALA A 280 -4.33 29.11 24.13
C ALA A 280 -4.48 30.16 25.24
N ALA A 281 -5.71 30.41 25.70
CA ALA A 281 -5.97 31.34 26.79
C ALA A 281 -7.13 30.86 27.68
N ALA A 282 -6.92 30.91 28.99
CA ALA A 282 -7.93 30.65 30.00
C ALA A 282 -8.29 31.97 30.66
N HIS A 283 -9.56 32.18 30.94
CA HIS A 283 -10.07 33.38 31.57
C HIS A 283 -10.25 33.12 33.07
N LEU A 284 -9.64 33.96 33.91
CA LEU A 284 -9.75 33.86 35.36
C LEU A 284 -10.48 35.07 35.91
N VAL A 285 -11.54 34.80 36.68
CA VAL A 285 -12.22 35.79 37.51
C VAL A 285 -12.07 35.43 38.98
N VAL A 286 -11.46 36.32 39.77
CA VAL A 286 -11.30 36.15 41.22
C VAL A 286 -11.12 37.50 41.92
N ASP A 287 -11.76 37.68 43.07
CA ASP A 287 -11.52 38.85 43.92
C ASP A 287 -10.28 38.62 44.78
N VAL A 288 -9.40 39.62 44.78
CA VAL A 288 -8.17 39.63 45.58
C VAL A 288 -8.15 40.83 46.50
N ARG A 289 -7.61 40.65 47.70
CA ARG A 289 -7.37 41.70 48.69
C ARG A 289 -5.89 42.01 48.77
N SER A 290 -5.56 43.27 48.52
CA SER A 290 -4.22 43.83 48.68
C SER A 290 -3.68 43.57 50.09
N LEU A 291 -2.49 43.00 50.18
CA LEU A 291 -1.79 42.80 51.47
C LEU A 291 -1.21 44.11 52.02
N PHE A 292 -1.12 45.17 51.21
CA PHE A 292 -0.51 46.45 51.59
C PHE A 292 -1.52 47.42 52.24
N ASP A 293 -2.69 47.58 51.63
CA ASP A 293 -3.70 48.57 52.04
C ASP A 293 -5.07 47.97 52.34
N GLY A 294 -5.25 46.66 52.16
CA GLY A 294 -6.50 45.96 52.43
C GLY A 294 -7.63 46.22 51.43
N SER A 295 -7.38 46.97 50.34
CA SER A 295 -8.33 47.19 49.26
C SER A 295 -8.69 45.87 48.55
N VAL A 296 -9.92 45.77 48.03
CA VAL A 296 -10.38 44.61 47.25
C VAL A 296 -10.52 45.02 45.79
N SER A 297 -9.98 44.21 44.90
CA SER A 297 -10.06 44.35 43.45
C SER A 297 -10.39 43.02 42.80
N THR A 298 -11.03 43.04 41.63
CA THR A 298 -11.29 41.83 40.84
C THR A 298 -10.17 41.64 39.83
N PHE A 299 -9.56 40.46 39.85
CA PHE A 299 -8.71 39.96 38.77
C PHE A 299 -9.63 39.31 37.75
N ASP A 300 -9.63 39.84 36.53
CA ASP A 300 -10.51 39.49 35.42
C ASP A 300 -9.68 39.59 34.14
N GLU A 301 -8.88 38.56 33.87
CA GLU A 301 -7.89 38.57 32.79
C GLU A 301 -7.75 37.20 32.10
N ASP A 302 -7.28 37.26 30.85
CA ASP A 302 -6.93 36.10 30.04
C ASP A 302 -5.49 35.65 30.32
N VAL A 303 -5.36 34.55 31.05
CA VAL A 303 -4.09 33.86 31.33
C VAL A 303 -3.66 33.07 30.10
N GLN A 304 -2.55 33.51 29.47
CA GLN A 304 -2.00 32.84 28.31
C GLN A 304 -1.28 31.55 28.71
N PHE A 305 -1.48 30.49 27.92
CA PHE A 305 -0.76 29.25 28.08
C PHE A 305 -0.50 28.60 26.72
N SER A 306 0.29 27.52 26.71
CA SER A 306 0.46 26.66 25.54
C SER A 306 0.20 25.23 25.92
N SER A 307 -0.33 24.44 24.99
CA SER A 307 -0.51 23.00 25.19
C SER A 307 0.11 22.22 24.04
N SER A 308 0.75 21.12 24.39
CA SER A 308 1.30 20.13 23.47
C SER A 308 0.84 18.75 23.91
N PHE A 309 0.54 17.89 22.94
CA PHE A 309 0.03 16.55 23.21
C PHE A 309 0.65 15.53 22.27
N VAL A 310 0.92 14.33 22.78
CA VAL A 310 1.17 13.15 21.95
C VAL A 310 -0.12 12.36 21.86
N VAL A 311 -0.46 11.97 20.64
CA VAL A 311 -1.60 11.15 20.28
C VAL A 311 -1.10 9.80 19.79
N SER A 312 -1.70 8.73 20.27
CA SER A 312 -1.38 7.35 19.87
C SER A 312 -2.67 6.57 19.65
N PHE A 313 -2.60 5.55 18.79
CA PHE A 313 -3.74 4.68 18.51
C PHE A 313 -3.80 3.54 19.54
N LEU A 314 -5.01 3.32 20.07
CA LEU A 314 -5.38 2.13 20.82
C LEU A 314 -6.18 1.18 19.89
N PRO A 315 -6.44 -0.07 20.31
CA PRO A 315 -7.37 -0.94 19.60
C PRO A 315 -8.76 -0.28 19.41
N ASP A 316 -9.49 -0.71 18.39
CA ASP A 316 -10.85 -0.24 18.05
C ASP A 316 -10.94 1.27 17.75
N ASP A 317 -9.94 1.83 17.07
CA ASP A 317 -9.89 3.25 16.66
C ASP A 317 -10.01 4.26 17.81
N GLN A 318 -9.67 3.84 19.03
CA GLN A 318 -9.59 4.75 20.17
C GLN A 318 -8.27 5.53 20.14
N LEU A 319 -8.34 6.79 20.56
CA LEU A 319 -7.16 7.66 20.67
C LEU A 319 -6.75 7.81 22.12
N LEU A 320 -5.46 7.65 22.39
CA LEU A 320 -4.85 8.01 23.65
C LEU A 320 -4.07 9.31 23.49
N ILE A 321 -4.52 10.35 24.19
CA ILE A 321 -3.94 11.69 24.16
C ILE A 321 -3.27 11.96 25.50
N ARG A 322 -1.98 12.33 25.46
CA ARG A 322 -1.18 12.63 26.65
C ARG A 322 -0.53 14.00 26.52
N GLY A 323 -0.72 14.85 27.53
CA GLY A 323 -0.05 16.14 27.61
C GLY A 323 1.46 15.97 27.78
N LEU A 324 2.24 16.83 27.12
CA LEU A 324 3.70 16.93 27.25
C LEU A 324 4.10 18.10 28.14
#